data_AF-A0AAX3L7I3-F1
#
_entry.id   AF-A0AAX3L7I3-F1
#
_cell.length_a   1.000
_cell.length_b   1.000
_cell.length_c   1.000
_cell.angle_alpha   90.00
_cell.angle_beta   90.00
_cell.angle_gamma   90.00
#
_symmetry.space_group_name_H-M   'P 1'
#
loop_
_entity.id
_entity.type
_entity.pdbx_description
1 polymer ?
#
loop_
_entity_poly.entity_id
_entity_poly.type
_entity_poly.pdbx_seq_one_letter_code
_entity_poly.pdbx_strand_id
1 'polypeptide(L)'
;MDKTKKYDRALQLEILNALIDSAPNALNDEKEQELIRKFDDYDHFVACMLYLEMHGLVGSPFIKSQSLGEGNRYHFNQHSCFITEKGIDFLLDDGGLSAILKVQTVRLHNDTIVALEDIIRVANMPEDQKKGLISKLRELPADAIKHLTLQLLTQGVLNLPNAIQLIQRALQKG
;
A
#
# COMPACT_ATOMS: atom_id res chain seq x y z
N MET A 1 5.15 20.54 26.86
CA MET A 1 4.09 19.51 26.83
C MET A 1 4.71 18.13 26.74
N ASP A 2 4.18 17.14 27.46
CA ASP A 2 4.62 15.74 27.37
C ASP A 2 4.33 15.15 25.98
N LYS A 3 5.17 14.21 25.50
CA LYS A 3 5.05 13.64 24.14
C LYS A 3 3.77 12.82 23.96
N THR A 4 3.33 12.10 24.99
CA THR A 4 2.10 11.30 24.92
C THR A 4 0.86 12.19 24.92
N LYS A 5 0.89 13.26 25.71
CA LYS A 5 -0.15 14.30 25.70
C LYS A 5 -0.22 15.05 24.36
N LYS A 6 0.95 15.34 23.77
CA LYS A 6 1.07 16.06 22.48
C LYS A 6 0.52 15.27 21.29
N TYR A 7 0.49 13.94 21.37
CA TYR A 7 0.01 13.05 20.32
C TYR A 7 -1.02 12.06 20.87
N ASP A 8 -2.00 12.61 21.59
CA ASP A 8 -3.09 11.85 22.19
C ASP A 8 -3.96 11.20 21.10
N ARG A 9 -4.25 9.91 21.27
CA ARG A 9 -5.02 9.12 20.28
C ARG A 9 -6.50 9.46 20.28
N ALA A 10 -7.08 9.84 21.42
CA ALA A 10 -8.47 10.27 21.49
C ALA A 10 -8.65 11.58 20.73
N LEU A 11 -7.75 12.57 20.91
CA LEU A 11 -7.81 13.83 20.17
C LEU A 11 -7.60 13.64 18.66
N GLN A 12 -6.76 12.69 18.25
CA GLN A 12 -6.60 12.33 16.85
C GLN A 12 -7.88 11.71 16.25
N LEU A 13 -8.57 10.85 17.01
CA LEU A 13 -9.86 10.30 16.61
C LEU A 13 -10.94 11.38 16.49
N GLU A 14 -10.96 12.37 17.40
CA GLU A 14 -11.87 13.52 17.30
C GLU A 14 -11.69 14.28 15.99
N ILE A 15 -10.44 14.49 15.53
CA ILE A 15 -10.16 15.11 14.23
C ILE A 15 -10.73 14.25 13.09
N LEU A 16 -10.42 12.95 13.07
CA LEU A 16 -10.83 12.06 11.99
C LEU A 16 -12.35 11.93 11.91
N ASN A 17 -13.04 11.83 13.05
CA ASN A 17 -14.50 11.79 13.13
C ASN A 17 -15.13 13.10 12.64
N ALA A 18 -14.60 14.26 13.03
CA ALA A 18 -15.11 15.54 12.56
C ALA A 18 -15.01 15.67 11.02
N LEU A 19 -13.94 15.13 10.43
CA LEU A 19 -13.72 15.15 8.98
C LEU A 19 -14.62 14.15 8.25
N ILE A 20 -14.80 12.92 8.75
CA ILE A 20 -15.69 11.94 8.10
C ILE A 20 -17.16 12.37 8.18
N ASP A 21 -17.58 12.98 9.29
CA ASP A 21 -18.96 13.47 9.49
C ASP A 21 -19.29 14.68 8.61
N SER A 22 -18.27 15.41 8.16
CA SER A 22 -18.44 16.56 7.27
C SER A 22 -18.27 16.19 5.79
N ALA A 23 -17.64 15.05 5.50
CA ALA A 23 -17.43 14.58 4.14
C ALA A 23 -18.77 14.44 3.37
N PRO A 24 -18.81 14.80 2.06
CA PRO A 24 -17.70 15.23 1.21
C PRO A 24 -17.35 16.72 1.33
N ASN A 25 -17.98 17.46 2.24
CA ASN A 25 -17.74 18.89 2.43
C ASN A 25 -16.60 19.13 3.43
N ALA A 26 -16.09 20.37 3.44
CA ALA A 26 -15.17 20.84 4.47
C ALA A 26 -15.88 20.93 5.83
N LEU A 27 -15.10 21.00 6.91
CA LEU A 27 -15.60 21.51 8.18
C LEU A 27 -16.24 22.89 7.96
N ASN A 28 -17.30 23.18 8.69
CA ASN A 28 -17.82 24.55 8.77
C ASN A 28 -17.15 25.27 9.95
N ASP A 29 -17.25 26.60 9.97
CA ASP A 29 -16.58 27.44 10.97
C ASP A 29 -16.94 27.05 12.42
N GLU A 30 -18.18 26.60 12.66
CA GLU A 30 -18.63 26.17 13.98
C GLU A 30 -17.93 24.88 14.43
N LYS A 31 -17.94 23.84 13.59
CA LYS A 31 -17.26 22.55 13.87
C LYS A 31 -15.75 22.73 13.97
N GLU A 32 -15.16 23.59 13.15
CA GLU A 32 -13.73 23.92 13.23
C GLU A 32 -13.39 24.50 14.61
N GLN A 33 -14.12 25.53 15.05
CA GLN A 33 -13.88 26.14 16.35
C GLN A 33 -14.12 25.17 17.50
N GLU A 34 -15.15 24.33 17.42
CA GLU A 34 -15.42 23.30 18.42
C GLU A 34 -14.25 22.32 18.51
N LEU A 35 -13.75 21.85 17.36
CA LEU A 35 -12.62 20.93 17.30
C LEU A 35 -11.34 21.54 17.88
N ILE A 36 -10.99 22.76 17.49
CA ILE A 36 -9.77 23.45 17.97
C ILE A 36 -9.82 23.65 19.49
N ARG A 37 -10.99 23.95 20.07
CA ARG A 37 -11.16 24.13 21.52
C ARG A 37 -10.91 22.87 22.36
N LYS A 38 -10.89 21.68 21.74
CA LYS A 38 -10.56 20.41 22.43
C LYS A 38 -9.06 20.29 22.73
N PHE A 39 -8.21 21.13 22.12
CA PHE A 39 -6.77 21.13 22.31
C PHE A 39 -6.34 22.17 23.34
N ASP A 40 -5.22 21.90 24.03
CA ASP A 40 -4.65 22.82 25.02
C ASP A 40 -4.34 24.21 24.42
N ASP A 41 -3.80 24.22 23.19
CA ASP A 41 -3.45 25.41 22.43
C ASP A 41 -3.44 25.12 20.92
N TYR A 42 -3.27 26.17 20.10
CA TYR A 42 -3.27 26.04 18.65
C TYR A 42 -2.06 25.22 18.14
N ASP A 43 -0.90 25.33 18.77
CA ASP A 43 0.29 24.57 18.37
C ASP A 43 0.13 23.07 18.64
N HIS A 44 -0.63 22.69 19.67
CA HIS A 44 -1.04 21.31 19.94
C HIS A 44 -1.96 20.78 18.84
N PHE A 45 -2.99 21.55 18.45
CA PHE A 45 -3.85 21.19 17.32
C PHE A 45 -3.04 21.01 16.02
N VAL A 46 -2.16 21.98 15.71
CA VAL A 46 -1.27 21.92 14.54
C VAL A 46 -0.38 20.69 14.57
N ALA A 47 0.23 20.37 15.71
CA ALA A 47 1.09 19.19 15.83
C ALA A 47 0.33 17.87 15.59
N CYS A 48 -0.90 17.75 16.10
CA CYS A 48 -1.74 16.58 15.89
C CYS A 48 -2.18 16.44 14.43
N MET A 49 -2.67 17.51 13.81
CA MET A 49 -3.05 17.52 12.39
C MET A 49 -1.87 17.19 11.47
N LEU A 50 -0.69 17.78 11.71
CA LEU A 50 0.52 17.47 10.94
C LEU A 50 0.93 16.00 11.09
N TYR A 51 0.76 15.41 12.28
CA TYR A 51 1.04 13.99 12.47
C TYR A 51 0.09 13.10 11.66
N LEU A 52 -1.21 13.43 11.64
CA LEU A 52 -2.18 12.73 10.81
C LEU A 52 -1.88 12.89 9.31
N GLU A 53 -1.46 14.08 8.88
CA GLU A 53 -1.02 14.35 7.50
C GLU A 53 0.23 13.51 7.15
N MET A 54 1.19 13.38 8.06
CA MET A 54 2.40 12.56 7.86
C MET A 54 2.09 11.07 7.65
N HIS A 55 1.02 10.56 8.27
CA HIS A 55 0.52 9.19 8.06
C HIS A 55 -0.44 9.10 6.86
N GLY A 56 -0.75 10.23 6.24
CA GLY A 56 -1.66 10.32 5.11
C GLY A 56 -3.10 9.99 5.49
N LEU A 57 -3.51 10.20 6.74
CA LEU A 57 -4.89 10.01 7.19
C LEU A 57 -5.78 11.24 6.90
N VAL A 58 -5.16 12.41 6.73
CA VAL A 58 -5.81 13.67 6.34
C VAL A 58 -5.05 14.38 5.22
N GLY A 59 -5.79 15.11 4.38
CA GLY A 59 -5.27 15.96 3.30
C GLY A 59 -4.87 17.35 3.79
N SER A 60 -3.89 17.95 3.11
CA SER A 60 -3.10 19.12 3.53
C SER A 60 -3.88 20.23 4.26
N PRO A 61 -3.87 20.20 5.61
CA PRO A 61 -4.75 21.05 6.41
C PRO A 61 -4.24 22.48 6.58
N PHE A 62 -2.99 22.78 6.21
CA PHE A 62 -2.36 24.07 6.53
C PHE A 62 -1.72 24.76 5.32
N ILE A 63 -1.91 26.08 5.26
CA ILE A 63 -1.09 26.99 4.47
C ILE A 63 0.09 27.44 5.34
N LYS A 64 1.31 27.21 4.86
CA LYS A 64 2.54 27.59 5.57
C LYS A 64 2.99 28.98 5.12
N SER A 65 3.14 29.91 6.04
CA SER A 65 3.78 31.20 5.79
C SER A 65 5.09 31.29 6.57
N GLN A 66 6.15 31.73 5.91
CA GLN A 66 7.45 31.95 6.52
C GLN A 66 7.83 33.43 6.38
N SER A 67 8.15 34.07 7.51
CA SER A 67 8.69 35.43 7.54
C SER A 67 10.12 35.38 8.04
N LEU A 68 10.98 36.25 7.50
CA LEU A 68 12.37 36.35 7.92
C LEU A 68 12.43 36.65 9.42
N GLY A 69 12.95 35.71 10.22
CA GLY A 69 13.14 35.87 11.66
C GLY A 69 12.02 35.34 12.57
N GLU A 70 10.87 34.91 12.06
CA GLU A 70 9.69 34.55 12.90
C GLU A 70 9.26 33.07 12.81
N GLY A 71 10.06 32.20 12.19
CA GLY A 71 9.75 30.78 12.07
C GLY A 71 8.57 30.47 11.13
N ASN A 72 8.11 29.22 11.16
CA ASN A 72 6.99 28.77 10.32
C ASN A 72 5.67 29.03 11.04
N ARG A 73 4.76 29.77 10.40
CA ARG A 73 3.37 29.91 10.83
C ARG A 73 2.47 29.01 9.99
N TYR A 74 1.60 28.26 10.65
CA TYR A 74 0.63 27.36 10.03
C TYR A 74 -0.75 28.00 10.14
N HIS A 75 -1.40 28.23 9.01
CA HIS A 75 -2.77 28.75 8.95
C HIS A 75 -3.68 27.61 8.51
N PHE A 76 -4.61 27.22 9.38
CA PHE A 76 -5.56 26.15 9.05
C PHE A 76 -6.44 26.57 7.87
N ASN A 77 -6.59 25.66 6.92
CA ASN A 77 -7.42 25.84 5.75
C ASN A 77 -8.41 24.68 5.66
N GLN A 78 -9.61 24.89 6.20
CA GLN A 78 -10.68 23.90 6.17
C GLN A 78 -11.01 23.40 4.76
N HIS A 79 -10.85 24.23 3.72
CA HIS A 79 -11.16 23.83 2.34
C HIS A 79 -10.12 22.90 1.73
N SER A 80 -8.90 22.84 2.27
CA SER A 80 -7.88 21.85 1.85
C SER A 80 -7.74 20.69 2.84
N CYS A 81 -8.50 20.71 3.94
CA CYS A 81 -8.52 19.65 4.94
C CYS A 81 -9.66 18.67 4.67
N PHE A 82 -9.33 17.42 4.39
CA PHE A 82 -10.29 16.34 4.16
C PHE A 82 -9.74 15.02 4.68
N ILE A 83 -10.61 14.07 5.01
CA ILE A 83 -10.19 12.71 5.35
C ILE A 83 -9.78 11.94 4.07
N THR A 84 -8.67 11.20 4.13
CA THR A 84 -8.18 10.40 2.98
C THR A 84 -8.79 9.01 2.96
N GLU A 85 -8.52 8.23 1.92
CA GLU A 85 -8.88 6.81 1.88
C GLU A 85 -8.28 6.04 3.05
N LYS A 86 -7.04 6.37 3.46
CA LYS A 86 -6.41 5.72 4.63
C LYS A 86 -7.05 6.13 5.94
N GLY A 87 -7.49 7.39 6.05
CA GLY A 87 -8.23 7.87 7.21
C GLY A 87 -9.58 7.14 7.35
N ILE A 88 -10.28 6.96 6.23
CA ILE A 88 -11.54 6.21 6.19
C ILE A 88 -11.30 4.73 6.51
N ASP A 89 -10.33 4.09 5.85
CA ASP A 89 -9.96 2.69 6.11
C ASP A 89 -9.56 2.47 7.58
N PHE A 90 -8.87 3.45 8.19
CA PHE A 90 -8.50 3.42 9.61
C PHE A 90 -9.71 3.51 10.54
N LEU A 91 -10.71 4.34 10.21
CA LEU A 91 -11.93 4.48 11.01
C LEU A 91 -12.87 3.29 10.89
N LEU A 92 -12.97 2.70 9.69
CA LEU A 92 -13.83 1.54 9.46
C LEU A 92 -13.26 0.26 10.09
N ASP A 93 -11.93 0.21 10.29
CA ASP A 93 -11.21 -0.91 10.89
C ASP A 93 -11.50 -2.27 10.20
N ASP A 94 -11.90 -2.22 8.93
CA ASP A 94 -12.23 -3.38 8.10
C ASP A 94 -11.11 -3.75 7.11
N GLY A 95 -9.98 -3.03 7.16
CA GLY A 95 -8.85 -3.17 6.26
C GLY A 95 -9.04 -2.51 4.89
N GLY A 96 -10.21 -1.95 4.62
CA GLY A 96 -10.47 -1.03 3.53
C GLY A 96 -10.34 -1.57 2.11
N LEU A 97 -10.41 -0.66 1.14
CA LEU A 97 -10.16 -0.99 -0.29
C LEU A 97 -8.73 -1.49 -0.50
N SER A 98 -7.81 -1.13 0.40
CA SER A 98 -6.44 -1.65 0.47
C SER A 98 -6.41 -3.19 0.59
N ALA A 99 -7.33 -3.79 1.33
CA ALA A 99 -7.48 -5.25 1.44
C ALA A 99 -7.97 -5.89 0.13
N ILE A 100 -8.86 -5.21 -0.60
CA ILE A 100 -9.35 -5.67 -1.90
C ILE A 100 -8.25 -5.56 -2.97
N LEU A 101 -7.41 -4.52 -2.94
CA LEU A 101 -6.29 -4.39 -3.88
C LEU A 101 -5.23 -5.50 -3.70
N LYS A 102 -5.02 -6.00 -2.48
CA LYS A 102 -4.19 -7.20 -2.23
C LYS A 102 -4.71 -8.46 -2.94
N VAL A 103 -5.99 -8.53 -3.31
CA VAL A 103 -6.55 -9.64 -4.13
C VAL A 103 -5.87 -9.70 -5.50
N GLN A 104 -5.37 -8.59 -6.05
CA GLN A 104 -4.58 -8.63 -7.29
C GLN A 104 -3.30 -9.46 -7.14
N THR A 105 -2.67 -9.47 -5.95
CA THR A 105 -1.52 -10.34 -5.67
C THR A 105 -1.90 -11.81 -5.80
N VAL A 106 -3.08 -12.23 -5.33
CA VAL A 106 -3.59 -13.61 -5.51
C VAL A 106 -3.79 -13.92 -7.00
N ARG A 107 -4.31 -12.97 -7.79
CA ARG A 107 -4.49 -13.15 -9.24
C ARG A 107 -3.17 -13.36 -9.99
N LEU A 108 -2.12 -12.60 -9.66
CA LEU A 108 -0.78 -12.78 -10.26
C LEU A 108 -0.19 -14.17 -9.96
N HIS A 109 -0.45 -14.73 -8.77
CA HIS A 109 -0.05 -16.10 -8.46
C HIS A 109 -0.77 -17.12 -9.34
N ASN A 110 -2.08 -16.93 -9.61
CA ASN A 110 -2.84 -17.81 -10.52
C ASN A 110 -2.28 -17.77 -11.96
N ASP A 111 -1.99 -16.59 -12.50
CA ASP A 111 -1.40 -16.49 -13.84
C ASP A 111 -0.02 -17.17 -13.92
N THR A 112 0.77 -17.06 -12.85
CA THR A 112 2.08 -17.73 -12.74
C THR A 112 1.94 -19.25 -12.67
N ILE A 113 0.97 -19.77 -11.94
CA ILE A 113 0.67 -21.21 -11.90
C ILE A 113 0.34 -21.71 -13.32
N VAL A 114 -0.53 -21.01 -14.05
CA VAL A 114 -0.90 -21.39 -15.42
C VAL A 114 0.33 -21.45 -16.34
N ALA A 115 1.22 -20.45 -16.27
CA ALA A 115 2.45 -20.45 -17.05
C ALA A 115 3.38 -21.63 -16.71
N LEU A 116 3.50 -21.97 -15.42
CA LEU A 116 4.29 -23.13 -14.98
C LEU A 116 3.65 -24.47 -15.42
N GLU A 117 2.31 -24.57 -15.40
CA GLU A 117 1.61 -25.73 -15.95
C GLU A 117 1.89 -25.92 -17.44
N ASP A 118 1.88 -24.84 -18.22
CA ASP A 118 2.15 -24.91 -19.66
C ASP A 118 3.58 -25.37 -19.94
N ILE A 119 4.56 -24.93 -19.15
CA ILE A 119 5.94 -25.44 -19.20
C ILE A 119 5.98 -26.94 -18.92
N ILE A 120 5.27 -27.42 -17.89
CA ILE A 120 5.20 -28.85 -17.55
C ILE A 120 4.53 -29.66 -18.68
N ARG A 121 3.50 -29.11 -19.33
CA ARG A 121 2.78 -29.80 -20.43
C ARG A 121 3.68 -30.04 -21.64
N VAL A 122 4.53 -29.08 -21.99
CA VAL A 122 5.45 -29.19 -23.14
C VAL A 122 6.74 -29.94 -22.79
N ALA A 123 6.99 -30.23 -21.52
CA ALA A 123 8.16 -31.00 -21.10
C ALA A 123 8.12 -32.43 -21.69
N ASN A 124 9.28 -32.93 -22.11
CA ASN A 124 9.42 -34.28 -22.63
C ASN A 124 9.47 -35.31 -21.48
N MET A 125 8.31 -35.64 -20.92
CA MET A 125 8.14 -36.58 -19.81
C MET A 125 6.81 -37.36 -19.94
N PRO A 126 6.65 -38.51 -19.25
CA PRO A 126 5.41 -39.30 -19.29
C PRO A 126 4.19 -38.51 -18.79
N GLU A 127 3.03 -38.71 -19.42
CA GLU A 127 1.80 -37.97 -19.10
C GLU A 127 1.34 -38.14 -17.64
N ASP A 128 1.52 -39.31 -17.05
CA ASP A 128 1.16 -39.54 -15.64
C ASP A 128 2.02 -38.71 -14.68
N GLN A 129 3.30 -38.50 -15.04
CA GLN A 129 4.19 -37.66 -14.24
C GLN A 129 3.86 -36.17 -14.40
N LYS A 130 3.48 -35.72 -15.62
CA LYS A 130 2.99 -34.34 -15.84
C LYS A 130 1.77 -34.05 -14.97
N LYS A 131 0.79 -34.96 -14.99
CA LYS A 131 -0.42 -34.83 -14.16
C LYS A 131 -0.08 -34.72 -12.68
N GLY A 132 0.82 -35.57 -12.19
CA GLY A 132 1.28 -35.52 -10.79
C GLY A 132 1.96 -34.20 -10.42
N LEU A 133 2.79 -33.64 -11.31
CA LEU A 133 3.46 -32.35 -11.07
C LEU A 133 2.48 -31.18 -11.06
N ILE A 134 1.52 -31.15 -12.01
CA ILE A 134 0.49 -30.10 -12.06
C ILE A 134 -0.37 -30.12 -10.79
N SER A 135 -0.75 -31.31 -10.29
CA SER A 135 -1.50 -31.43 -9.03
C SER A 135 -0.72 -30.80 -7.86
N LYS A 136 0.55 -31.20 -7.70
CA LYS A 136 1.41 -30.68 -6.62
C LYS A 136 1.62 -29.17 -6.72
N LEU A 137 1.78 -28.63 -7.93
CA LEU A 137 1.93 -27.19 -8.16
C LEU A 137 0.70 -26.40 -7.68
N ARG A 138 -0.51 -26.90 -7.95
CA ARG A 138 -1.77 -26.27 -7.52
C ARG A 138 -2.02 -26.32 -6.01
N GLU A 139 -1.41 -27.28 -5.33
CA GLU A 139 -1.51 -27.44 -3.87
C GLU A 139 -0.52 -26.54 -3.11
N LEU A 140 0.40 -25.85 -3.80
CA LEU A 140 1.39 -25.00 -3.13
C LEU A 140 0.79 -23.68 -2.61
N PRO A 141 1.21 -23.21 -1.42
CA PRO A 141 0.86 -21.88 -0.93
C PRO A 141 1.54 -20.78 -1.77
N ALA A 142 0.96 -19.58 -1.77
CA ALA A 142 1.44 -18.44 -2.56
C ALA A 142 2.93 -18.12 -2.34
N ASP A 143 3.40 -18.14 -1.09
CA ASP A 143 4.81 -17.90 -0.78
C ASP A 143 5.73 -18.99 -1.36
N ALA A 144 5.31 -20.26 -1.37
CA ALA A 144 6.08 -21.33 -1.98
C ALA A 144 6.12 -21.21 -3.51
N ILE A 145 5.03 -20.77 -4.15
CA ILE A 145 4.99 -20.47 -5.58
C ILE A 145 5.97 -19.34 -5.88
N LYS A 146 5.97 -18.26 -5.10
CA LYS A 146 6.92 -17.15 -5.25
C LYS A 146 8.36 -17.62 -5.13
N HIS A 147 8.68 -18.43 -4.13
CA HIS A 147 10.02 -18.99 -3.95
C HIS A 147 10.43 -19.91 -5.10
N LEU A 148 9.54 -20.79 -5.55
CA LEU A 148 9.76 -21.67 -6.69
C LEU A 148 10.03 -20.87 -7.96
N THR A 149 9.20 -19.86 -8.26
CA THR A 149 9.38 -18.97 -9.41
C THR A 149 10.73 -18.27 -9.38
N LEU A 150 11.16 -17.77 -8.21
CA LEU A 150 12.47 -17.14 -8.05
C LEU A 150 13.61 -18.14 -8.30
N GLN A 151 13.52 -19.36 -7.77
CA GLN A 151 14.53 -20.40 -8.01
C GLN A 151 14.60 -20.78 -9.48
N LEU A 152 13.46 -20.99 -10.13
CA LEU A 152 13.39 -21.29 -11.56
C LEU A 152 13.95 -20.15 -12.41
N LEU A 153 13.67 -18.90 -12.05
CA LEU A 153 14.26 -17.73 -12.71
C LEU A 153 15.78 -17.70 -12.57
N THR A 154 16.31 -17.93 -11.36
CA THR A 154 17.76 -18.02 -11.14
C THR A 154 18.38 -19.13 -11.98
N GLN A 155 17.79 -20.33 -11.98
CA GLN A 155 18.30 -21.44 -12.79
C GLN A 155 18.20 -21.13 -14.29
N GLY A 156 17.13 -20.48 -14.75
CA GLY A 156 16.97 -20.04 -16.13
C GLY A 156 18.07 -19.05 -16.54
N VAL A 157 18.38 -18.06 -15.71
CA VAL A 157 19.46 -17.09 -15.95
C VAL A 157 20.82 -17.77 -15.99
N LEU A 158 21.10 -18.72 -15.08
CA LEU A 158 22.36 -19.46 -15.07
C LEU A 158 22.53 -20.35 -16.31
N ASN A 159 21.43 -20.88 -16.85
CA ASN A 159 21.45 -21.70 -18.06
C ASN A 159 21.29 -20.90 -19.36
N LEU A 160 21.04 -19.58 -19.28
CA LEU A 160 20.89 -18.70 -20.43
C LEU A 160 22.10 -18.73 -21.39
N PRO A 161 23.36 -18.72 -20.93
CA PRO A 161 24.52 -18.84 -21.82
C PRO A 161 24.51 -20.14 -22.62
N ASN A 162 24.11 -21.26 -22.01
CA ASN A 162 24.00 -22.55 -22.69
C ASN A 162 22.90 -22.51 -23.75
N ALA A 163 21.75 -21.91 -23.43
CA ALA A 163 20.66 -21.71 -24.38
C ALA A 163 21.09 -20.85 -25.58
N ILE A 164 21.80 -19.74 -25.33
CA ILE A 164 22.35 -18.87 -26.40
C ILE A 164 23.32 -19.64 -27.29
N GLN A 165 24.21 -20.46 -26.72
CA GLN A 165 25.13 -21.28 -27.51
C GLN A 165 24.41 -22.31 -28.38
N LEU A 166 23.32 -22.92 -27.88
CA LEU A 166 22.51 -23.85 -28.66
C LEU A 166 21.82 -23.13 -29.82
N ILE A 167 21.25 -21.94 -29.58
CA ILE A 167 20.64 -21.11 -30.63
C ILE A 167 21.68 -20.72 -31.69
N GLN A 168 22.86 -20.26 -31.28
CA GLN A 168 23.95 -19.91 -32.20
C GLN A 168 24.36 -21.09 -33.08
N ARG A 169 24.52 -22.29 -32.49
CA ARG A 169 24.84 -23.50 -33.26
C ARG A 169 23.75 -23.91 -34.23
N ALA A 170 22.48 -23.77 -33.83
CA ALA A 170 21.35 -24.06 -34.70
C ALA A 170 21.29 -23.10 -35.90
N LEU A 171 21.56 -21.80 -35.67
CA LEU A 171 21.55 -20.76 -36.70
C LEU A 171 22.79 -20.80 -37.63
N GLN A 172 23.92 -21.34 -37.17
CA GLN A 172 25.13 -21.48 -38.00
C GLN A 172 25.13 -22.74 -38.90
N LYS A 173 24.23 -23.68 -38.64
CA LYS A 173 24.07 -24.91 -39.43
C LYS A 173 22.91 -24.85 -40.44
N GLY A 174 22.19 -23.74 -40.51
CA GLY A 174 21.25 -23.40 -41.58
C GLY A 174 21.90 -22.45 -42.57
#